data_AF-A0A1I3GYW0-F1
#
_entry.id   AF-A0A1I3GYW0-F1
#
_cell.length_a   1.000
_cell.length_b   1.000
_cell.length_c   1.000
_cell.angle_alpha   90.00
_cell.angle_beta   90.00
_cell.angle_gamma   90.00
#
_symmetry.space_group_name_H-M   'P 1'
#
loop_
_entity.id
_entity.type
_entity.pdbx_description
1 polymer ?
#
loop_
_entity_poly.entity_id
_entity_poly.type
_entity_poly.pdbx_seq_one_letter_code
_entity_poly.pdbx_strand_id
1 'polypeptide(L)'
;MENLSKNEIDYSIAKERVRQMKKFYTGLAIFIIALAFYYFRADYLNKEISIFHIGKISGVFWVWGIILAIKGVKTFFLNASWERKIMDRELNQNNHGN
;
A
#
# COMPACT_ATOMS: atom_id res chain seq x y z
N MET A 1 21.25 19.48 22.31
CA MET A 1 20.58 18.29 22.88
C MET A 1 19.26 18.01 22.16
N GLU A 2 18.53 19.06 21.73
CA GLU A 2 17.28 18.96 20.92
C GLU A 2 17.43 18.24 19.57
N ASN A 3 18.60 18.34 18.95
CA ASN A 3 18.93 17.77 17.66
C ASN A 3 18.98 16.22 17.66
N LEU A 4 19.23 15.58 18.80
CA LEU A 4 19.17 14.11 18.93
C LEU A 4 17.72 13.63 19.00
N SER A 5 16.87 14.31 19.78
CA SER A 5 15.45 14.01 19.89
C SER A 5 14.73 14.14 18.54
N LYS A 6 15.04 15.18 17.76
CA LYS A 6 14.44 15.39 16.45
C LYS A 6 14.74 14.25 15.47
N ASN A 7 15.99 13.78 15.43
CA ASN A 7 16.39 12.67 14.57
C ASN A 7 15.73 11.34 14.96
N GLU A 8 15.52 11.08 16.26
CA GLU A 8 14.81 9.88 16.71
C GLU A 8 13.31 9.92 16.37
N ILE A 9 12.68 11.09 16.49
CA ILE A 9 11.28 11.31 16.09
C ILE A 9 11.14 11.10 14.58
N ASP A 10 11.99 11.74 13.77
CA ASP A 10 11.99 11.58 12.32
C ASP A 10 12.25 10.13 11.89
N TYR A 11 13.18 9.43 12.57
CA TYR A 11 13.46 8.03 12.31
C TYR A 11 12.29 7.11 12.67
N SER A 12 11.62 7.35 13.80
CA SER A 12 10.47 6.57 14.24
C SER A 12 9.29 6.68 13.25
N ILE A 13 9.06 7.89 12.73
CA ILE A 13 8.05 8.17 11.71
C ILE A 13 8.43 7.45 10.40
N ALA A 14 9.67 7.60 9.93
CA ALA A 14 10.16 6.91 8.73
C ALA A 14 10.05 5.38 8.84
N LYS A 15 10.35 4.82 10.03
CA LYS A 15 10.25 3.39 10.31
C LYS A 15 8.81 2.89 10.23
N GLU A 16 7.86 3.63 10.81
CA GLU A 16 6.44 3.27 10.73
C GLU A 16 5.93 3.34 9.28
N ARG A 17 6.41 4.31 8.48
CA ARG A 17 6.10 4.42 7.04
C ARG A 17 6.55 3.20 6.26
N VAL A 18 7.82 2.82 6.40
CA VAL A 18 8.38 1.65 5.72
C VAL A 18 7.63 0.38 6.12
N ARG A 19 7.27 0.25 7.40
CA ARG A 19 6.50 -0.87 7.92
C ARG A 19 5.09 -0.96 7.32
N GLN A 20 4.39 0.16 7.15
CA GLN A 20 3.08 0.19 6.49
C GLN A 20 3.17 -0.16 5.01
N MET A 21 4.13 0.42 4.29
CA MET A 21 4.40 0.08 2.88
C MET A 21 4.73 -1.40 2.72
N LYS A 22 5.61 -1.94 3.56
CA LYS A 22 6.01 -3.35 3.50
C LYS A 22 4.82 -4.29 3.67
N LYS A 23 3.90 -4.00 4.60
CA LYS A 23 2.66 -4.79 4.76
C LYS A 23 1.78 -4.77 3.52
N PHE A 24 1.68 -3.63 2.84
CA PHE A 24 0.95 -3.50 1.58
C PHE A 24 1.62 -4.32 0.46
N TYR A 25 2.94 -4.15 0.27
CA TYR A 25 3.70 -4.89 -0.73
C TYR A 25 3.66 -6.41 -0.52
N THR A 26 3.70 -6.89 0.73
CA THR A 26 3.55 -8.33 1.02
C THR A 26 2.19 -8.84 0.53
N GLY A 27 1.10 -8.10 0.80
CA GLY A 27 -0.24 -8.49 0.34
C GLY A 27 -0.37 -8.45 -1.19
N LEU A 28 0.22 -7.44 -1.83
CA LEU A 28 0.24 -7.30 -3.28
C LEU A 28 1.07 -8.43 -3.94
N ALA A 29 2.21 -8.79 -3.36
CA ALA A 29 3.05 -9.88 -3.86
C ALA A 29 2.30 -11.22 -3.81
N ILE A 30 1.62 -11.52 -2.71
CA ILE A 30 0.80 -12.74 -2.58
C ILE A 30 -0.32 -12.74 -3.64
N PHE A 31 -0.96 -11.59 -3.90
CA PHE A 31 -1.98 -11.47 -4.92
C PHE A 31 -1.45 -11.73 -6.33
N ILE A 32 -0.28 -11.16 -6.67
CA ILE A 32 0.39 -11.40 -7.96
C ILE A 32 0.75 -12.88 -8.11
N ILE A 33 1.29 -13.51 -7.06
CA ILE A 33 1.64 -14.95 -7.08
C ILE A 33 0.38 -15.80 -7.27
N ALA A 34 -0.72 -15.48 -6.57
CA ALA A 34 -1.98 -16.20 -6.72
C ALA A 34 -2.57 -16.06 -8.13
N LEU A 35 -2.51 -14.86 -8.72
CA LEU A 35 -2.90 -14.62 -10.11
C LEU A 35 -2.01 -15.41 -11.08
N ALA A 36 -0.69 -15.35 -10.91
CA ALA A 36 0.25 -16.08 -11.74
C ALA A 36 -0.01 -17.59 -11.69
N PHE A 37 -0.27 -18.14 -10.51
CA PHE A 37 -0.61 -19.56 -10.35
C PHE A 37 -1.95 -19.91 -11.02
N TYR A 38 -2.95 -19.04 -10.90
CA TYR A 38 -4.25 -19.22 -11.56
C TYR A 38 -4.09 -19.25 -13.09
N TYR A 39 -3.35 -18.29 -13.66
CA TYR A 39 -3.06 -18.23 -15.09
C TYR A 39 -2.22 -19.42 -15.56
N PHE A 40 -1.18 -19.80 -14.81
CA PHE A 40 -0.33 -20.95 -15.14
C PHE A 40 -1.13 -22.25 -15.17
N ARG A 41 -2.04 -22.45 -14.21
CA ARG A 41 -2.95 -23.61 -14.21
C ARG A 41 -3.91 -23.58 -15.39
N ALA A 42 -4.45 -22.41 -15.73
CA ALA A 42 -5.35 -22.26 -16.87
C ALA A 42 -4.65 -22.54 -18.20
N ASP A 43 -3.40 -22.08 -18.35
CA ASP A 43 -2.54 -22.30 -19.52
C ASP A 43 -2.21 -23.79 -19.70
N TYR A 44 -1.77 -24.45 -18.62
CA TYR A 44 -1.43 -25.88 -18.65
C TYR A 44 -2.61 -26.78 -19.00
N LEU A 45 -3.83 -26.45 -18.55
CA LEU A 45 -5.01 -27.27 -18.84
C LEU A 45 -5.64 -26.98 -20.21
N ASN A 46 -5.68 -25.73 -20.65
CA ASN A 46 -6.52 -25.36 -21.80
C ASN A 46 -5.74 -25.09 -23.10
N LYS A 47 -4.40 -24.99 -23.09
CA LYS A 47 -3.53 -24.76 -24.27
C LYS A 47 -3.88 -23.56 -25.17
N GLU A 48 -4.94 -22.83 -24.89
CA GLU A 48 -5.34 -21.61 -25.58
C GLU A 48 -5.19 -20.43 -24.62
N ILE A 49 -4.08 -19.69 -24.78
CA ILE A 49 -3.86 -18.41 -24.13
C ILE A 49 -4.78 -17.39 -24.81
N SER A 50 -6.06 -17.44 -24.48
CA SER A 50 -6.97 -16.36 -24.83
C SER A 50 -6.94 -15.33 -23.71
N ILE A 51 -6.31 -14.19 -23.97
CA ILE A 51 -6.39 -12.95 -23.18
C ILE A 51 -7.85 -12.52 -22.89
N PHE A 52 -8.85 -13.08 -23.58
CA PHE A 52 -10.27 -12.88 -23.29
C PHE A 52 -10.83 -13.70 -22.11
N HIS A 53 -10.07 -14.65 -21.53
CA HIS A 53 -10.46 -15.36 -20.31
C HIS A 53 -10.38 -14.51 -19.04
N ILE A 54 -10.00 -13.23 -19.13
CA ILE A 54 -10.13 -12.26 -18.03
C ILE A 54 -11.59 -12.19 -17.54
N GLY A 55 -12.58 -12.40 -18.42
CA GLY A 55 -14.00 -12.47 -18.05
C GLY A 55 -14.39 -13.70 -17.20
N LYS A 56 -13.55 -14.76 -17.17
CA LYS A 56 -13.76 -15.96 -16.33
C LYS A 56 -12.99 -15.90 -15.01
N ILE A 57 -12.23 -14.83 -14.77
CA ILE A 57 -11.62 -14.59 -13.46
C ILE A 57 -12.76 -14.55 -12.43
N SER A 58 -12.69 -15.48 -11.47
CA SER A 58 -13.68 -15.57 -10.39
C SER A 58 -13.89 -14.20 -9.77
N GLY A 59 -15.15 -13.82 -9.51
CA GLY A 59 -15.49 -12.54 -8.87
C GLY A 59 -14.74 -12.30 -7.55
N VAL A 60 -14.25 -13.38 -6.92
CA VAL A 60 -13.36 -13.32 -5.75
C VAL A 60 -12.07 -12.53 -6.03
N PHE A 61 -11.41 -12.73 -7.18
CA PHE A 61 -10.19 -11.99 -7.53
C PHE A 61 -10.47 -10.51 -7.81
N TRP A 62 -11.63 -10.18 -8.37
CA TRP A 62 -12.08 -8.80 -8.55
C TRP A 62 -12.29 -8.09 -7.22
N VAL A 63 -13.03 -8.72 -6.29
CA VAL A 63 -13.26 -8.16 -4.95
C VAL A 63 -11.93 -8.02 -4.19
N TRP A 64 -11.06 -9.02 -4.28
CA TRP A 64 -9.77 -9.00 -3.59
C TRP A 64 -8.81 -7.94 -4.18
N GLY A 65 -8.83 -7.78 -5.51
CA GLY A 65 -8.10 -6.72 -6.22
C GLY A 65 -8.59 -5.32 -5.86
N ILE A 66 -9.91 -5.10 -5.78
CA ILE A 66 -10.49 -3.82 -5.35
C ILE A 66 -10.09 -3.47 -3.92
N ILE A 67 -10.12 -4.44 -3.00
CA ILE A 67 -9.67 -4.24 -1.60
C ILE A 67 -8.19 -3.83 -1.56
N LEU A 68 -7.34 -4.46 -2.38
CA LEU A 68 -5.94 -4.08 -2.52
C LEU A 68 -5.77 -2.69 -3.13
N ALA A 69 -6.54 -2.35 -4.17
CA ALA A 69 -6.49 -1.02 -4.79
C ALA A 69 -6.84 0.09 -3.78
N ILE A 70 -7.91 -0.09 -2.99
CA ILE A 70 -8.28 0.86 -1.92
C ILE A 70 -7.17 0.97 -0.87
N LYS A 71 -6.57 -0.16 -0.45
CA LYS A 71 -5.42 -0.15 0.47
C LYS A 71 -4.22 0.58 -0.12
N GLY A 72 -3.96 0.43 -1.42
CA GLY A 72 -2.90 1.12 -2.14
C GLY A 72 -3.13 2.63 -2.17
N VAL A 73 -4.31 3.07 -2.62
CA VAL A 73 -4.69 4.49 -2.63
C VAL A 73 -4.57 5.10 -1.24
N LYS A 74 -5.00 4.39 -0.19
CA LYS A 74 -4.85 4.86 1.20
C LYS A 74 -3.37 4.97 1.62
N THR A 75 -2.55 4.00 1.26
CA THR A 75 -1.14 3.95 1.61
C THR A 75 -0.32 5.02 0.88
N PHE A 76 -0.64 5.31 -0.38
CA PHE A 76 0.13 6.24 -1.22
C PHE A 76 -0.41 7.68 -1.24
N PHE A 77 -1.74 7.90 -1.35
CA PHE A 77 -2.32 9.23 -1.54
C PHE A 77 -2.83 9.89 -0.25
N LEU A 78 -3.48 9.13 0.63
CA LEU A 78 -4.01 9.67 1.90
C LEU A 78 -2.90 9.95 2.92
N ASN A 79 -1.78 9.24 2.86
CA ASN A 79 -0.70 9.41 3.84
C ASN A 79 0.05 10.74 3.68
N ALA A 80 0.42 11.14 2.45
CA ALA A 80 1.19 12.37 2.23
C ALA A 80 0.41 13.65 2.59
N SER A 81 -0.89 13.68 2.26
CA SER A 81 -1.77 14.82 2.58
C SER A 81 -2.10 14.90 4.08
N TRP A 82 -2.28 13.76 4.75
CA TRP A 82 -2.50 13.69 6.18
C TRP A 82 -1.25 14.07 6.98
N GLU A 83 -0.06 13.58 6.60
CA GLU A 83 1.20 13.91 7.27
C GLU A 83 1.51 15.39 7.20
N ARG A 84 1.30 16.01 6.02
CA ARG A 84 1.51 17.45 5.86
C ARG A 84 0.55 18.26 6.73
N LYS A 85 -0.70 17.81 6.87
CA LYS A 85 -1.71 18.47 7.69
C LYS A 85 -1.42 18.38 9.19
N ILE A 86 -0.82 17.29 9.66
CA ILE A 86 -0.41 17.14 11.05
C ILE A 86 0.84 17.96 11.34
N MET A 87 1.82 17.93 10.44
CA MET A 87 3.03 18.74 10.58
C MET A 87 2.71 20.24 10.63
N ASP A 88 1.82 20.74 9.76
CA ASP A 88 1.37 22.13 9.79
C ASP A 88 0.60 22.47 11.08
N ARG A 89 -0.15 21.52 11.64
CA ARG A 89 -0.88 21.72 12.90
C ARG A 89 0.09 21.83 14.09
N GLU A 90 1.07 20.95 14.17
CA GLU A 90 2.10 20.93 15.23
C GLU A 90 3.01 22.18 15.14
N LEU A 91 3.43 22.56 13.92
CA LEU A 91 4.25 23.76 13.70
C LEU A 91 3.51 25.05 14.09
N ASN A 92 2.22 25.17 13.75
CA ASN A 92 1.42 26.35 14.11
C ASN A 92 1.08 26.39 15.61
N GLN A 93 0.90 25.24 16.26
CA GLN A 93 0.65 25.17 17.70
C GLN A 93 1.86 25.63 18.52
N ASN A 94 3.08 25.28 18.08
CA ASN A 94 4.31 25.71 18.73
C ASN A 94 4.63 27.21 18.52
N ASN A 95 4.17 27.83 17.43
CA ASN A 95 4.38 29.25 17.15
C ASN A 95 3.42 30.19 17.88
N HIS A 96 2.27 29.69 18.37
CA HIS A 96 1.29 30.49 19.12
C HIS A 96 1.45 30.41 20.65
N GLY A 97 2.45 29.65 21.14
CA GLY A 97 2.74 29.47 22.56
C GLY A 97 3.79 30.41 23.15
N ASN A 98 4.17 31.50 22.45
CA ASN A 98 5.15 32.48 22.92
C ASN A 98 4.54 33.89 23.02
#